data_AF-A0A954PKM9-F1
#
_entry.id   AF-A0A954PKM9-F1
#
_cell.length_a   1.000
_cell.length_b   1.000
_cell.length_c   1.000
_cell.angle_alpha   90.00
_cell.angle_beta   90.00
_cell.angle_gamma   90.00
#
_symmetry.space_group_name_H-M   'P 1'
#
loop_
_entity.id
_entity.type
_entity.pdbx_description
1 polymer ?
#
loop_
_entity_poly.entity_id
_entity_poly.type
_entity_poly.pdbx_seq_one_letter_code
_entity_poly.pdbx_strand_id
1 'polypeptide(L)' 'RGAIEQVGEPGRSALELVYLQGLPYRDAAEVLAVPVGTVKSRVHSAIRKLAAIWQRSEKTE' A
#
# COMPACT_ATOMS: atom_id res chain seq x y z
N ARG A 1 -6.61 4.89 10.75
CA ARG A 1 -6.86 4.49 9.33
C ARG A 1 -6.63 5.62 8.32
N GLY A 2 -6.75 6.91 8.69
CA GLY A 2 -6.65 8.02 7.73
C GLY A 2 -5.35 8.15 6.91
N ALA A 3 -4.18 7.75 7.44
CA ALA A 3 -2.93 7.79 6.66
C ALA A 3 -2.90 6.78 5.50
N ILE A 4 -3.56 5.63 5.66
CA ILE A 4 -3.68 4.59 4.63
C ILE A 4 -4.64 5.04 3.51
N GLU A 5 -5.70 5.76 3.86
CA GLU A 5 -6.64 6.33 2.88
C GLU A 5 -5.94 7.35 1.97
N GLN A 6 -5.04 8.16 2.52
CA GLN A 6 -4.24 9.12 1.76
C GLN A 6 -3.26 8.48 0.77
N VAL A 7 -2.93 7.19 0.93
CA VAL A 7 -2.12 6.46 -0.07
C VAL A 7 -2.89 6.32 -1.39
N GLY A 8 -4.20 6.12 -1.34
CA GLY A 8 -5.06 5.99 -2.52
C GLY A 8 -4.81 4.73 -3.36
N GLU A 9 -5.68 4.47 -4.32
CA GLU A 9 -5.56 3.34 -5.23
C GLU A 9 -4.49 3.58 -6.32
N PRO A 10 -3.86 2.51 -6.84
CA PRO A 10 -4.03 1.10 -6.46
C PRO A 10 -3.12 0.66 -5.28
N GLY A 11 -2.36 1.60 -4.69
CA GLY A 11 -1.39 1.30 -3.63
C GLY A 11 -2.04 0.86 -2.33
N ARG A 12 -3.18 1.47 -1.97
CA ARG A 12 -3.95 1.17 -0.77
C ARG A 12 -4.39 -0.29 -0.75
N SER A 13 -5.11 -0.76 -1.77
CA SER A 13 -5.59 -2.15 -1.81
C SER A 13 -4.45 -3.16 -1.72
N ALA A 14 -3.34 -2.92 -2.43
CA ALA A 14 -2.17 -3.80 -2.36
C ALA A 14 -1.54 -3.85 -0.95
N LEU A 15 -1.49 -2.70 -0.27
CA LEU A 15 -0.96 -2.61 1.10
C LEU A 15 -1.89 -3.30 2.11
N GLU A 16 -3.21 -3.12 1.99
CA GLU A 16 -4.19 -3.73 2.89
C GLU A 16 -4.16 -5.26 2.80
N LEU A 17 -4.17 -5.83 1.59
CA LEU A 17 -4.11 -7.28 1.39
C LEU A 17 -2.82 -7.87 1.99
N VAL A 18 -1.67 -7.26 1.73
CA VAL A 18 -0.37 -7.83 2.13
C VAL A 18 -0.06 -7.60 3.61
N TYR A 19 -0.23 -6.37 4.12
CA TYR A 19 0.21 -6.01 5.48
C TYR A 19 -0.89 -6.08 6.53
N LEU A 20 -2.14 -5.76 6.17
CA LEU A 20 -3.23 -5.82 7.15
C LEU A 20 -3.89 -7.20 7.18
N GLN A 21 -4.06 -7.84 6.03
CA GLN A 21 -4.67 -9.17 5.93
C GLN A 21 -3.62 -10.30 5.87
N GLY A 22 -2.34 -9.98 5.69
CA GLY A 22 -1.26 -10.97 5.70
C GLY A 22 -1.24 -11.89 4.48
N LEU A 23 -1.92 -11.52 3.37
CA LEU A 23 -1.89 -12.34 2.17
C LEU A 23 -0.48 -12.37 1.58
N PRO A 24 -0.02 -13.53 1.10
CA PRO A 24 1.19 -13.58 0.30
C PRO A 24 0.97 -12.83 -1.02
N TYR A 25 2.06 -12.34 -1.62
CA TYR A 25 1.98 -11.53 -2.85
C TYR A 25 1.29 -12.25 -4.03
N ARG A 26 1.28 -13.58 -4.06
CA ARG A 26 0.61 -14.36 -5.11
C ARG A 26 -0.91 -14.25 -4.98
N ASP A 27 -1.43 -14.55 -3.80
CA ASP A 27 -2.87 -14.48 -3.52
C ASP A 27 -3.39 -13.04 -3.66
N ALA A 28 -2.63 -12.04 -3.21
CA ALA A 28 -2.97 -10.64 -3.43
C ALA A 28 -3.00 -10.27 -4.93
N ALA A 29 -2.17 -10.90 -5.76
CA ALA A 29 -2.15 -10.67 -7.20
C ALA A 29 -3.39 -11.27 -7.88
N GLU A 30 -3.83 -12.44 -7.42
CA GLU A 30 -5.07 -13.08 -7.86
C GLU A 30 -6.30 -12.25 -7.48
N VAL A 31 -6.39 -11.80 -6.23
CA VAL A 31 -7.49 -10.93 -5.74
C VAL A 31 -7.58 -9.62 -6.53
N LEU A 32 -6.43 -9.01 -6.84
CA LEU A 32 -6.36 -7.74 -7.57
C LEU A 32 -6.38 -7.90 -9.10
N ALA A 33 -6.42 -9.13 -9.61
CA ALA A 33 -6.33 -9.45 -11.04
C ALA A 33 -5.16 -8.76 -11.76
N VAL A 34 -3.96 -8.79 -11.17
CA VAL A 34 -2.73 -8.21 -11.74
C VAL A 34 -1.53 -9.13 -11.59
N PRO A 35 -0.42 -8.92 -12.31
CA PRO A 35 0.81 -9.67 -12.08
C PRO A 35 1.39 -9.46 -10.67
N VAL A 36 2.04 -10.48 -10.11
CA VAL A 36 2.73 -10.41 -8.80
C VAL A 36 3.76 -9.28 -8.76
N GLY A 37 4.46 -9.02 -9.86
CA GLY A 37 5.39 -7.89 -9.99
C GLY A 37 4.71 -6.53 -9.80
N THR A 38 3.46 -6.39 -10.25
CA THR A 38 2.63 -5.19 -10.07
C THR A 38 2.19 -5.04 -8.62
N VAL A 39 1.87 -6.12 -7.91
CA VAL A 39 1.58 -6.05 -6.47
C VAL A 39 2.80 -5.55 -5.71
N LYS A 40 3.98 -6.12 -5.99
CA LYS A 40 5.25 -5.68 -5.37
C LYS A 40 5.52 -4.19 -5.61
N SER A 41 5.37 -3.71 -6.84
CA SER A 41 5.60 -2.29 -7.15
C SER A 41 4.55 -1.36 -6.53
N ARG A 42 3.28 -1.78 -6.48
CA ARG A 42 2.20 -1.04 -5.80
C ARG A 42 2.48 -0.93 -4.30
N VAL A 43 2.88 -2.02 -3.65
CA VAL A 43 3.25 -2.02 -2.24
C VAL A 43 4.45 -1.12 -1.99
N HIS A 44 5.50 -1.21 -2.80
CA HIS A 44 6.67 -0.36 -2.67
C HIS A 44 6.30 1.14 -2.77
N SER A 45 5.54 1.52 -3.80
CA SER A 45 5.07 2.90 -3.97
C SER A 45 4.15 3.35 -2.84
N ALA A 46 3.29 2.48 -2.34
CA ALA A 46 2.39 2.74 -1.23
C ALA A 46 3.15 3.05 0.07
N ILE A 47 4.17 2.26 0.41
CA ILE A 47 5.02 2.47 1.58
C ILE A 47 5.75 3.81 1.48
N ARG A 48 6.34 4.13 0.31
CA ARG A 48 7.02 5.42 0.11
C ARG A 48 6.07 6.60 0.26
N LYS A 49 4.84 6.49 -0.25
CA LYS A 49 3.82 7.52 -0.11
C LYS A 49 3.38 7.67 1.34
N LEU A 50 3.20 6.57 2.06
CA LEU A 50 2.85 6.55 3.47
C LEU A 50 3.93 7.21 4.33
N ALA A 51 5.20 6.89 4.09
CA ALA A 51 6.33 7.55 4.75
C ALA A 51 6.35 9.07 4.50
N ALA A 52 6.08 9.50 3.27
CA ALA A 52 6.00 10.93 2.93
C ALA A 52 4.80 11.64 3.58
N ILE A 53 3.67 10.95 3.77
CA ILE A 53 2.52 11.49 4.52
C ILE A 53 2.90 11.68 5.99
N TRP A 54 3.53 10.68 6.59
CA TRP A 54 3.99 10.73 7.98
C TRP A 54 4.98 11.87 8.24
N GLN A 55 5.97 12.04 7.35
CA GLN A 55 6.94 13.13 7.47
C GLN A 55 6.30 14.52 7.36
N ARG A 56 5.17 14.65 6.64
CA ARG A 56 4.42 15.93 6.58
C ARG A 56 3.61 16.18 7.84
N SER A 57 3.03 15.14 8.45
CA SER A 57 2.32 15.31 9.72
C SER A 57 3.28 15.70 10.84
N GLU A 58 4.47 15.08 10.92
CA GLU A 58 5.48 15.40 11.95
C GLU A 58 6.08 16.81 11.82
N LYS A 59 6.02 17.44 10.64
CA LYS A 59 6.52 18.81 10.41
C LYS A 59 5.49 19.90 10.68
N THR A 60 4.24 19.51 10.93
CA THR A 60 3.13 20.45 11.17
C THR A 60 2.89 20.66 12.67
N GLU A 61 3.54 19.86 13.52
CA GLU A 61 3.60 19.98 14.98
C GLU A 61 4.90 20.66 15.42
#